data_AF-A0A927LMQ1-F1
#
_entry.id   AF-A0A927LMQ1-F1
#
_cell.length_a   1.000
_cell.length_b   1.000
_cell.length_c   1.000
_cell.angle_alpha   90.00
_cell.angle_beta   90.00
_cell.angle_gamma   90.00
#
_symmetry.space_group_name_H-M   'P 1'
#
loop_
_entity.id
_entity.type
_entity.pdbx_description
1 polymer ?
#
loop_
_entity_poly.entity_id
_entity_poly.type
_entity_poly.pdbx_seq_one_letter_code
_entity_poly.pdbx_strand_id
1 'polypeptide(L)'
;MRMKKGSWSSFLKLWVALCTVLLVWTPIPKAQAAVTQAGVVQNININDSANAAAWSLQYSLQPGDKQYGDRATTITTLPDPYYGWQWFQAAASSKNYTGSTLLSFQVLVKAQIYVAWDSRKTLPSWLSGWYDTGDDMVNSDSVRFRVYKKDVSANTNVALGNSSGGDSYTVIVKDLSPIGWAGYDALGQNGTTGGAGGAIVTATNQQELEAYANSADPLTIRVQGTISMSPWGYKVKVKSNKTIIGLGTNAALVYGGLEVTNNEKNVIIRNLTIKDSFQSWDGKLGDWDAITVQNGAHHVWIDRCTLTHMEDGLMDVVKGGDYVTLSNTVLSNHNKTIGIGTDGYANRPRVTIHHNFFNGTNQRNPRVNRADVHVFNNYYLNIGDYGITSHNDADVLVEGNYFKDSEDVTQIDLATLGDIVFTSDNIKDNCTGANDTRGSVFNPADYYSYIKDSASTVPANVLKTAGAGKIRK
;
A
#
# COMPACT_ATOMS: atom_id res chain seq x y z
N MET A 1 -72.45 -39.88 10.75
CA MET A 1 -73.02 -39.29 9.52
C MET A 1 -71.84 -38.97 8.60
N ARG A 2 -71.76 -39.61 7.41
CA ARG A 2 -70.96 -39.35 6.17
C ARG A 2 -69.74 -38.38 6.25
N MET A 3 -68.56 -38.60 5.65
CA MET A 3 -68.11 -39.42 4.51
C MET A 3 -66.57 -39.51 4.47
N LYS A 4 -66.05 -40.37 3.59
CA LYS A 4 -64.70 -40.97 3.51
C LYS A 4 -63.60 -40.12 2.83
N LYS A 5 -62.36 -40.57 3.10
CA LYS A 5 -61.09 -40.39 2.34
C LYS A 5 -61.24 -40.57 0.81
N GLY A 6 -60.39 -39.88 0.05
CA GLY A 6 -60.00 -40.26 -1.31
C GLY A 6 -59.04 -39.27 -1.98
N SER A 7 -57.80 -39.69 -2.24
CA SER A 7 -56.85 -39.05 -3.17
C SER A 7 -57.38 -39.08 -4.61
N TRP A 8 -56.84 -38.26 -5.52
CA TRP A 8 -56.48 -38.67 -6.90
C TRP A 8 -55.65 -37.59 -7.61
N SER A 9 -54.68 -38.06 -8.38
CA SER A 9 -53.75 -37.33 -9.22
C SER A 9 -54.37 -36.93 -10.58
N SER A 10 -53.65 -36.05 -11.29
CA SER A 10 -53.69 -35.80 -12.74
C SER A 10 -54.83 -34.91 -13.24
N PHE A 11 -54.51 -33.73 -13.79
CA PHE A 11 -54.64 -33.45 -15.23
C PHE A 11 -54.07 -32.05 -15.56
N LEU A 12 -52.86 -32.11 -16.10
CA LEU A 12 -52.19 -31.11 -16.93
C LEU A 12 -52.99 -30.92 -18.24
N LYS A 13 -52.89 -29.74 -18.87
CA LYS A 13 -53.43 -29.32 -20.21
C LYS A 13 -54.87 -28.79 -20.16
N LEU A 14 -55.26 -27.66 -20.77
CA LEU A 14 -54.62 -26.66 -21.62
C LEU A 14 -55.74 -25.63 -21.91
N TRP A 15 -55.54 -24.34 -21.66
CA TRP A 15 -56.21 -23.28 -22.44
C TRP A 15 -55.18 -22.18 -22.72
N VAL A 16 -54.58 -22.34 -23.91
CA VAL A 16 -53.91 -21.37 -24.79
C VAL A 16 -55.01 -20.41 -25.30
N ALA A 17 -54.87 -19.12 -25.60
CA ALA A 17 -53.79 -18.22 -25.99
C ALA A 17 -54.21 -16.77 -25.67
N LEU A 18 -53.25 -15.88 -25.40
CA LEU A 18 -53.01 -14.63 -26.14
C LEU A 18 -51.98 -13.78 -25.38
N CYS A 19 -50.76 -13.77 -25.92
CA CYS A 19 -49.73 -12.72 -25.89
C CYS A 19 -48.34 -13.37 -25.88
N THR A 20 -48.00 -13.98 -27.01
CA THR A 20 -46.62 -14.18 -27.44
C THR A 20 -45.98 -12.81 -27.70
N VAL A 21 -45.20 -12.32 -26.74
CA VAL A 21 -44.06 -11.46 -27.04
C VAL A 21 -42.82 -12.33 -26.89
N LEU A 22 -42.24 -12.67 -28.02
CA LEU A 22 -40.87 -13.17 -28.14
C LEU A 22 -39.95 -12.16 -27.45
N LEU A 23 -39.49 -12.47 -26.24
CA LEU A 23 -38.31 -11.84 -25.67
C LEU A 23 -37.11 -12.33 -26.48
N VAL A 24 -36.83 -11.60 -27.57
CA VAL A 24 -35.55 -11.66 -28.24
C VAL A 24 -34.54 -11.20 -27.20
N TRP A 25 -33.66 -12.10 -26.77
CA TRP A 25 -32.52 -11.75 -25.91
C TRP A 25 -31.53 -10.96 -26.77
N THR A 26 -31.79 -9.66 -26.95
CA THR A 26 -30.76 -8.74 -27.39
C THR A 26 -29.79 -8.58 -26.23
N PRO A 27 -28.47 -8.73 -26.44
CA PRO A 27 -27.52 -8.33 -25.43
C PRO A 27 -27.79 -6.85 -25.14
N ILE A 28 -28.17 -6.56 -23.91
CA ILE A 28 -28.22 -5.20 -23.38
C ILE A 28 -26.84 -4.61 -23.71
N PRO A 29 -26.75 -3.49 -24.48
CA PRO A 29 -25.49 -2.79 -24.60
C PRO A 29 -25.01 -2.55 -23.17
N LYS A 30 -23.83 -3.07 -22.80
CA LYS A 30 -23.19 -2.70 -21.54
C LYS A 30 -23.17 -1.18 -21.55
N ALA A 31 -24.04 -0.56 -20.76
CA ALA A 31 -23.94 0.85 -20.47
C ALA A 31 -22.52 0.99 -19.92
N GLN A 32 -21.71 1.75 -20.66
CA GLN A 32 -20.35 2.06 -20.29
C GLN A 32 -20.43 2.69 -18.91
N ALA A 33 -20.05 1.90 -17.90
CA ALA A 33 -19.98 2.39 -16.53
C ALA A 33 -19.07 3.62 -16.59
N ALA A 34 -19.64 4.78 -16.26
CA ALA A 34 -18.84 5.94 -15.93
C ALA A 34 -17.86 5.47 -14.84
N VAL A 35 -16.56 5.61 -15.10
CA VAL A 35 -15.50 5.24 -14.16
C VAL A 35 -15.58 6.19 -12.97
N THR A 36 -16.44 5.87 -12.01
CA THR A 36 -16.34 6.36 -10.64
C THR A 36 -15.62 5.29 -9.84
N GLN A 37 -14.33 5.11 -10.12
CA GLN A 37 -13.46 4.21 -9.37
C GLN A 37 -12.39 5.08 -8.74
N ALA A 38 -12.36 5.10 -7.41
CA ALA A 38 -11.27 5.73 -6.66
C ALA A 38 -9.95 5.12 -7.16
N GLY A 39 -9.20 5.94 -7.89
CA GLY A 39 -7.98 5.58 -8.58
C GLY A 39 -7.04 6.76 -8.63
N VAL A 40 -5.76 6.52 -8.90
CA VAL A 40 -4.71 7.54 -9.00
C VAL A 40 -5.00 8.54 -10.13
N VAL A 41 -5.86 8.16 -11.09
CA VAL A 41 -6.20 8.94 -12.28
C VAL A 41 -7.70 8.99 -12.54
N GLN A 42 -8.16 10.10 -13.13
CA GLN A 42 -9.52 10.31 -13.63
C GLN A 42 -9.51 11.08 -14.96
N ASN A 43 -10.69 11.41 -15.51
CA ASN A 43 -10.83 12.20 -16.73
C ASN A 43 -9.99 11.66 -17.90
N ILE A 44 -9.96 10.33 -18.03
CA ILE A 44 -9.19 9.64 -19.07
C ILE A 44 -9.84 9.90 -20.41
N ASN A 45 -9.03 10.34 -21.38
CA ASN A 45 -9.45 10.61 -22.74
C ASN A 45 -8.42 10.04 -23.73
N ILE A 46 -8.92 9.26 -24.69
CA ILE A 46 -8.16 8.69 -25.79
C ILE A 46 -8.60 9.39 -27.07
N ASN A 47 -7.72 10.19 -27.67
CA ASN A 47 -8.07 10.96 -28.86
C ASN A 47 -8.13 10.13 -30.15
N ASP A 48 -7.60 8.90 -30.12
CA ASP A 48 -7.79 7.91 -31.18
C ASP A 48 -9.14 7.20 -31.02
N SER A 49 -10.22 7.89 -31.39
CA SER A 49 -11.59 7.40 -31.19
C SER A 49 -11.87 6.07 -31.89
N ALA A 50 -11.17 5.75 -32.97
CA ALA A 50 -11.32 4.49 -33.71
C ALA A 50 -10.83 3.27 -32.89
N ASN A 51 -9.84 3.47 -32.02
CA ASN A 51 -9.23 2.39 -31.23
C ASN A 51 -9.43 2.56 -29.72
N ALA A 52 -10.11 3.62 -29.27
CA ALA A 52 -10.33 3.94 -27.86
C ALA A 52 -10.97 2.79 -27.06
N ALA A 53 -11.83 1.98 -27.68
CA ALA A 53 -12.47 0.83 -27.03
C ALA A 53 -11.50 -0.30 -26.63
N ALA A 54 -10.30 -0.34 -27.21
CA ALA A 54 -9.25 -1.29 -26.85
C ALA A 54 -8.26 -0.73 -25.83
N TRP A 55 -8.39 0.53 -25.45
CA TRP A 55 -7.66 1.08 -24.31
C TRP A 55 -8.40 0.76 -23.01
N SER A 56 -7.65 0.44 -21.96
CA SER A 56 -8.23 0.25 -20.63
C SER A 56 -7.24 0.59 -19.53
N LEU A 57 -7.78 1.07 -18.42
CA LEU A 57 -7.03 1.19 -17.18
C LEU A 57 -6.98 -0.18 -16.53
N GLN A 58 -5.77 -0.67 -16.27
CA GLN A 58 -5.48 -1.95 -15.67
C GLN A 58 -4.73 -1.75 -14.34
N TYR A 59 -4.67 -2.81 -13.57
CA TYR A 59 -4.08 -2.84 -12.24
C TYR A 59 -3.12 -4.02 -12.11
N SER A 60 -2.25 -3.98 -11.10
CA SER A 60 -1.35 -5.08 -10.78
C SER A 60 -0.43 -5.50 -11.94
N LEU A 61 0.20 -4.53 -12.60
CA LEU A 61 1.09 -4.78 -13.74
C LEU A 61 2.16 -5.84 -13.42
N GLN A 62 2.32 -6.85 -14.28
CA GLN A 62 3.30 -7.92 -14.12
C GLN A 62 3.68 -8.56 -15.47
N PRO A 63 4.82 -9.28 -15.56
CA PRO A 63 5.08 -10.17 -16.67
C PRO A 63 3.93 -11.17 -16.88
N GLY A 64 3.58 -11.44 -18.13
CA GLY A 64 2.45 -12.27 -18.55
C GLY A 64 1.21 -11.46 -18.97
N ASP A 65 1.08 -10.21 -18.52
CA ASP A 65 -0.05 -9.37 -18.87
C ASP A 65 -0.11 -9.06 -20.37
N LYS A 66 -1.33 -8.99 -20.94
CA LYS A 66 -1.53 -8.55 -22.33
C LYS A 66 -1.18 -7.07 -22.46
N GLN A 67 -0.13 -6.74 -23.20
CA GLN A 67 0.30 -5.35 -23.37
C GLN A 67 -0.78 -4.50 -24.08
N TYR A 68 -1.53 -5.12 -24.98
CA TYR A 68 -2.52 -4.44 -25.82
C TYR A 68 -3.91 -5.06 -25.72
N GLY A 69 -4.95 -4.23 -25.67
CA GLY A 69 -6.34 -4.69 -25.60
C GLY A 69 -6.86 -5.30 -26.91
N ASP A 70 -6.22 -4.98 -28.04
CA ASP A 70 -6.58 -5.44 -29.39
C ASP A 70 -5.59 -6.47 -29.96
N ARG A 71 -4.64 -6.98 -29.17
CA ARG A 71 -3.68 -8.04 -29.60
C ARG A 71 -3.48 -9.09 -28.51
N ALA A 72 -2.88 -10.20 -28.90
CA ALA A 72 -2.48 -11.26 -27.98
C ALA A 72 -1.09 -11.02 -27.35
N THR A 73 -0.36 -9.99 -27.78
CA THR A 73 0.99 -9.66 -27.31
C THR A 73 1.02 -9.48 -25.79
N THR A 74 1.94 -10.17 -25.13
CA THR A 74 2.12 -10.09 -23.67
C THR A 74 3.43 -9.43 -23.30
N ILE A 75 3.52 -8.92 -22.07
CA ILE A 75 4.76 -8.41 -21.47
C ILE A 75 5.57 -9.61 -20.99
N THR A 76 6.77 -9.83 -21.53
CA THR A 76 7.62 -10.98 -21.16
C THR A 76 8.66 -10.60 -20.13
N THR A 77 9.18 -9.37 -20.21
CA THR A 77 10.12 -8.83 -19.23
C THR A 77 9.62 -7.48 -18.76
N LEU A 78 9.50 -7.34 -17.45
CA LEU A 78 9.26 -6.08 -16.77
C LEU A 78 10.24 -6.00 -15.60
N PRO A 79 10.96 -4.88 -15.42
CA PRO A 79 11.79 -4.72 -14.24
C PRO A 79 10.94 -4.60 -12.96
N ASP A 80 11.41 -5.23 -11.88
CA ASP A 80 10.71 -5.32 -10.58
C ASP A 80 10.14 -4.00 -10.03
N PRO A 81 10.78 -2.80 -10.19
CA PRO A 81 10.22 -1.55 -9.67
C PRO A 81 8.83 -1.19 -10.21
N TYR A 82 8.41 -1.81 -11.32
CA TYR A 82 7.15 -1.52 -12.00
C TYR A 82 6.01 -2.49 -11.65
N TYR A 83 6.26 -3.49 -10.81
CA TYR A 83 5.27 -4.53 -10.53
C TYR A 83 4.14 -3.97 -9.65
N GLY A 84 2.92 -4.48 -9.87
CA GLY A 84 1.77 -4.18 -9.01
C GLY A 84 1.10 -2.83 -9.30
N TRP A 85 1.70 -1.95 -10.11
CA TRP A 85 1.17 -0.61 -10.32
C TRP A 85 -0.01 -0.57 -11.28
N GLN A 86 -0.79 0.51 -11.15
CA GLN A 86 -1.82 0.88 -12.11
C GLN A 86 -1.16 1.24 -13.45
N TRP A 87 -1.79 0.88 -14.56
CA TRP A 87 -1.24 1.13 -15.88
C TRP A 87 -2.32 1.22 -16.95
N PHE A 88 -1.99 1.80 -18.10
CA PHE A 88 -2.86 1.84 -19.27
C PHE A 88 -2.46 0.73 -20.23
N GLN A 89 -3.35 -0.23 -20.41
CA GLN A 89 -3.29 -1.15 -21.53
C GLN A 89 -3.70 -0.40 -22.78
N ALA A 90 -2.77 -0.25 -23.71
CA ALA A 90 -2.97 0.52 -24.94
C ALA A 90 -3.68 -0.31 -26.01
N ALA A 91 -4.17 0.35 -27.06
CA ALA A 91 -4.44 -0.32 -28.32
C ALA A 91 -3.16 -0.32 -29.18
N ALA A 92 -2.74 -1.48 -29.65
CA ALA A 92 -1.61 -1.60 -30.59
C ALA A 92 -1.87 -0.80 -31.87
N SER A 93 -3.13 -0.77 -32.32
CA SER A 93 -3.54 -0.05 -33.54
C SER A 93 -3.42 1.48 -33.42
N SER A 94 -3.35 2.03 -32.19
CA SER A 94 -3.09 3.46 -31.97
C SER A 94 -1.68 3.91 -32.36
N LYS A 95 -0.79 2.99 -32.77
CA LYS A 95 0.48 3.33 -33.42
C LYS A 95 0.34 4.19 -34.68
N ASN A 96 -0.82 4.12 -35.32
CA ASN A 96 -1.15 4.87 -36.53
C ASN A 96 -1.78 6.23 -36.24
N TYR A 97 -2.05 6.57 -34.98
CA TYR A 97 -2.62 7.87 -34.63
C TYR A 97 -1.60 8.99 -34.89
N THR A 98 -2.00 10.02 -35.64
CA THR A 98 -1.11 11.11 -36.07
C THR A 98 -1.33 12.42 -35.32
N GLY A 99 -2.39 12.52 -34.51
CA GLY A 99 -2.64 13.71 -33.68
C GLY A 99 -1.56 13.94 -32.63
N SER A 100 -1.49 15.16 -32.10
CA SER A 100 -0.43 15.57 -31.17
C SER A 100 -0.54 14.94 -29.79
N THR A 101 -1.76 14.75 -29.28
CA THR A 101 -2.05 14.12 -27.98
C THR A 101 -2.84 12.85 -28.23
N LEU A 102 -2.34 11.69 -27.77
CA LEU A 102 -3.02 10.40 -27.90
C LEU A 102 -3.80 10.05 -26.63
N LEU A 103 -3.18 10.17 -25.46
CA LEU A 103 -3.77 9.88 -24.16
C LEU A 103 -3.66 11.12 -23.27
N SER A 104 -4.76 11.49 -22.61
CA SER A 104 -4.75 12.47 -21.52
C SER A 104 -5.56 11.97 -20.33
N PHE A 105 -5.14 12.34 -19.12
CA PHE A 105 -5.82 12.01 -17.88
C PHE A 105 -5.43 13.01 -16.79
N GLN A 106 -6.25 13.15 -15.76
CA GLN A 106 -5.90 13.89 -14.56
C GLN A 106 -5.36 12.92 -13.52
N VAL A 107 -4.22 13.23 -12.92
CA VAL A 107 -3.68 12.51 -11.77
C VAL A 107 -4.20 13.19 -10.51
N LEU A 108 -4.82 12.43 -9.62
CA LEU A 108 -5.46 12.96 -8.41
C LEU A 108 -4.50 13.18 -7.25
N VAL A 109 -3.40 12.43 -7.24
CA VAL A 109 -2.42 12.39 -6.14
C VAL A 109 -1.00 12.65 -6.65
N LYS A 110 -0.05 12.82 -5.73
CA LYS A 110 1.36 12.87 -6.13
C LYS A 110 1.74 11.51 -6.69
N ALA A 111 2.23 11.46 -7.92
CA ALA A 111 2.50 10.20 -8.61
C ALA A 111 3.79 10.28 -9.43
N GLN A 112 4.25 9.12 -9.88
CA GLN A 112 5.25 9.02 -10.95
C GLN A 112 4.57 8.39 -12.16
N ILE A 113 4.69 9.06 -13.30
CA ILE A 113 4.23 8.54 -14.58
C ILE A 113 5.43 7.95 -15.30
N TYR A 114 5.29 6.71 -15.75
CA TYR A 114 6.27 6.05 -16.59
C TYR A 114 5.70 5.79 -17.96
N VAL A 115 6.53 5.93 -18.98
CA VAL A 115 6.21 5.61 -20.38
C VAL A 115 7.25 4.61 -20.87
N ALA A 116 6.80 3.40 -21.21
CA ALA A 116 7.62 2.41 -21.91
C ALA A 116 7.55 2.69 -23.41
N TRP A 117 8.57 3.37 -23.93
CA TRP A 117 8.66 3.86 -25.31
C TRP A 117 9.38 2.88 -26.23
N ASP A 118 8.82 2.59 -27.40
CA ASP A 118 9.44 1.69 -28.40
C ASP A 118 10.85 2.18 -28.77
N SER A 119 11.85 1.46 -28.29
CA SER A 119 13.25 1.88 -28.37
C SER A 119 13.83 1.87 -29.78
N ARG A 120 13.09 1.35 -30.77
CA ARG A 120 13.45 1.41 -32.19
C ARG A 120 13.16 2.79 -32.79
N LYS A 121 12.39 3.64 -32.11
CA LYS A 121 11.99 4.96 -32.59
C LYS A 121 12.75 6.07 -31.91
N THR A 122 13.00 7.14 -32.66
CA THR A 122 13.54 8.40 -32.16
C THR A 122 12.66 8.94 -31.04
N LEU A 123 13.29 9.44 -29.97
CA LEU A 123 12.58 10.02 -28.84
C LEU A 123 11.74 11.23 -29.28
N PRO A 124 10.43 11.25 -29.03
CA PRO A 124 9.58 12.34 -29.46
C PRO A 124 9.75 13.56 -28.55
N SER A 125 9.45 14.75 -29.07
CA SER A 125 9.61 16.01 -28.33
C SER A 125 8.79 16.08 -27.04
N TRP A 126 7.61 15.45 -26.99
CA TRP A 126 6.75 15.42 -25.80
C TRP A 126 7.31 14.57 -24.66
N LEU A 127 8.22 13.63 -24.97
CA LEU A 127 8.94 12.81 -24.00
C LEU A 127 10.35 13.39 -23.72
N SER A 128 10.75 14.43 -24.45
CA SER A 128 11.99 15.16 -24.20
C SER A 128 11.95 15.77 -22.79
N GLY A 129 13.05 15.62 -22.04
CA GLY A 129 13.17 16.10 -20.66
C GLY A 129 12.58 15.17 -19.61
N TRP A 130 11.95 14.05 -19.99
CA TRP A 130 11.64 12.98 -19.04
C TRP A 130 12.93 12.26 -18.64
N TYR A 131 12.97 11.74 -17.42
CA TYR A 131 14.13 11.02 -16.91
C TYR A 131 14.19 9.62 -17.54
N ASP A 132 15.24 9.33 -18.31
CA ASP A 132 15.53 7.95 -18.75
C ASP A 132 15.94 7.13 -17.52
N THR A 133 15.14 6.11 -17.20
CA THR A 133 15.40 5.25 -16.05
C THR A 133 16.54 4.27 -16.28
N GLY A 134 16.92 4.03 -17.54
CA GLY A 134 17.84 2.97 -17.93
C GLY A 134 17.20 1.58 -18.01
N ASP A 135 15.94 1.45 -17.61
CA ASP A 135 15.19 0.19 -17.61
C ASP A 135 14.53 -0.08 -18.96
N ASP A 136 14.36 -1.36 -19.28
CA ASP A 136 13.68 -1.82 -20.49
C ASP A 136 12.56 -2.82 -20.15
N MET A 137 11.36 -2.59 -20.69
CA MET A 137 10.27 -3.56 -20.76
C MET A 137 10.35 -4.29 -22.11
N VAL A 138 10.07 -5.59 -22.14
CA VAL A 138 10.08 -6.40 -23.37
C VAL A 138 8.76 -7.13 -23.51
N ASN A 139 8.26 -7.22 -24.74
CA ASN A 139 7.02 -7.95 -25.04
C ASN A 139 7.27 -9.27 -25.80
N SER A 140 6.21 -10.04 -26.02
CA SER A 140 6.26 -11.36 -26.68
C SER A 140 6.65 -11.28 -28.16
N ASP A 141 6.54 -10.10 -28.77
CA ASP A 141 7.01 -9.83 -30.13
C ASP A 141 8.50 -9.43 -30.16
N SER A 142 9.20 -9.57 -29.03
CA SER A 142 10.61 -9.22 -28.82
C SER A 142 10.92 -7.73 -29.03
N VAL A 143 9.92 -6.87 -28.88
CA VAL A 143 10.10 -5.41 -28.94
C VAL A 143 10.53 -4.91 -27.57
N ARG A 144 11.62 -4.14 -27.54
CA ARG A 144 12.15 -3.49 -26.35
C ARG A 144 11.60 -2.08 -26.22
N PHE A 145 11.09 -1.75 -25.04
CA PHE A 145 10.55 -0.45 -24.68
C PHE A 145 11.37 0.18 -23.57
N ARG A 146 12.06 1.28 -23.88
CA ARG A 146 12.84 2.05 -22.90
C ARG A 146 11.89 2.82 -21.98
N VAL A 147 12.10 2.73 -20.67
CA VAL A 147 11.19 3.34 -19.69
C VAL A 147 11.67 4.74 -19.30
N TYR A 148 10.80 5.73 -19.49
CA TYR A 148 11.01 7.12 -19.10
C TYR A 148 10.07 7.51 -17.98
N LYS A 149 10.53 8.37 -17.05
CA LYS A 149 9.78 8.78 -15.85
C LYS A 149 9.56 10.29 -15.81
N LYS A 150 8.40 10.69 -15.30
CA LYS A 150 8.10 12.05 -14.85
C LYS A 150 7.35 12.03 -13.51
N ASP A 151 7.86 12.78 -12.55
CA ASP A 151 7.14 13.01 -11.29
C ASP A 151 6.06 14.09 -11.52
N VAL A 152 4.87 13.87 -10.98
CA VAL A 152 3.73 14.78 -11.11
C VAL A 152 3.12 15.08 -9.74
N SER A 153 2.69 16.32 -9.55
CA SER A 153 1.97 16.74 -8.36
C SER A 153 0.51 16.25 -8.41
N ALA A 154 -0.14 16.22 -7.25
CA ALA A 154 -1.59 15.99 -7.18
C ALA A 154 -2.36 16.98 -8.07
N ASN A 155 -3.49 16.53 -8.61
CA ASN A 155 -4.38 17.27 -9.51
C ASN A 155 -3.75 17.72 -10.85
N THR A 156 -2.63 17.12 -11.28
CA THR A 156 -1.97 17.44 -12.55
C THR A 156 -2.68 16.78 -13.73
N ASN A 157 -2.98 17.56 -14.77
CA ASN A 157 -3.39 17.01 -16.06
C ASN A 157 -2.15 16.56 -16.85
N VAL A 158 -2.12 15.28 -17.21
CA VAL A 158 -1.08 14.66 -18.03
C VAL A 158 -1.61 14.48 -19.45
N ALA A 159 -0.79 14.86 -20.44
CA ALA A 159 -1.06 14.65 -21.85
C ALA A 159 0.18 14.00 -22.49
N LEU A 160 -0.03 12.87 -23.16
CA LEU A 160 1.01 12.06 -23.80
C LEU A 160 0.75 12.03 -25.30
N GLY A 161 1.81 12.23 -26.09
CA GLY A 161 1.71 12.33 -27.54
C GLY A 161 1.67 11.00 -28.26
N ASN A 162 1.60 11.01 -29.59
CA ASN A 162 1.52 9.79 -30.39
C ASN A 162 2.82 8.94 -30.35
N SER A 163 2.70 7.70 -30.82
CA SER A 163 3.78 6.70 -30.88
C SER A 163 4.79 6.92 -32.02
N SER A 164 4.64 7.98 -32.83
CA SER A 164 5.55 8.31 -33.95
C SER A 164 5.83 7.13 -34.90
N GLY A 165 4.79 6.33 -35.19
CA GLY A 165 4.86 5.13 -36.03
C GLY A 165 5.60 3.94 -35.41
N GLY A 166 5.92 4.00 -34.11
CA GLY A 166 6.35 2.86 -33.29
C GLY A 166 5.18 2.14 -32.68
N ASP A 167 5.45 0.96 -32.12
CA ASP A 167 4.40 0.24 -31.40
C ASP A 167 3.90 1.09 -30.21
N SER A 168 2.60 0.99 -29.92
CA SER A 168 1.98 1.81 -28.89
C SER A 168 2.70 1.63 -27.54
N TYR A 169 2.97 2.76 -26.88
CA TYR A 169 3.64 2.78 -25.58
C TYR A 169 2.71 2.29 -24.47
N THR A 170 3.31 1.75 -23.41
CA THR A 170 2.62 1.41 -22.16
C THR A 170 2.84 2.52 -21.14
N VAL A 171 1.80 2.94 -20.43
CA VAL A 171 1.89 3.99 -19.40
C VAL A 171 1.64 3.38 -18.03
N ILE A 172 2.56 3.61 -17.09
CA ILE A 172 2.46 3.09 -15.72
C ILE A 172 2.31 4.29 -14.79
N VAL A 173 1.36 4.20 -13.87
CA VAL A 173 1.07 5.25 -12.89
C VAL A 173 1.37 4.69 -11.51
N LYS A 174 2.39 5.24 -10.87
CA LYS A 174 2.77 4.89 -9.50
C LYS A 174 2.26 5.95 -8.54
N ASP A 175 1.24 5.60 -7.76
CA ASP A 175 0.81 6.39 -6.61
C ASP A 175 1.96 6.48 -5.59
N LEU A 176 2.23 7.69 -5.10
CA LEU A 176 3.18 7.92 -4.02
C LEU A 176 2.50 8.23 -2.68
N SER A 177 1.17 8.10 -2.60
CA SER A 177 0.38 8.27 -1.38
C SER A 177 0.39 6.99 -0.55
N PRO A 178 0.24 7.08 0.78
CA PRO A 178 0.01 5.90 1.59
C PRO A 178 -1.30 5.19 1.19
N ILE A 179 -1.24 3.87 1.08
CA ILE A 179 -2.45 3.04 1.11
C ILE A 179 -2.89 2.91 2.57
N GLY A 180 -4.20 2.89 2.81
CA GLY A 180 -4.74 2.70 4.15
C GLY A 180 -4.98 3.98 4.92
N TRP A 181 -5.02 3.85 6.24
CA TRP A 181 -5.52 4.90 7.12
C TRP A 181 -4.72 6.20 7.10
N ALA A 182 -3.40 6.17 6.83
CA ALA A 182 -2.64 7.42 6.65
C ALA A 182 -3.01 8.19 5.38
N GLY A 183 -3.69 7.56 4.42
CA GLY A 183 -4.20 8.19 3.20
C GLY A 183 -5.64 8.68 3.31
N TYR A 184 -6.33 8.37 4.41
CA TYR A 184 -7.72 8.74 4.59
C TYR A 184 -7.89 10.26 4.83
N ASP A 185 -9.00 10.83 4.37
CA ASP A 185 -9.33 12.24 4.61
C ASP A 185 -10.13 12.38 5.90
N ALA A 186 -9.49 12.89 6.95
CA ALA A 186 -10.14 13.12 8.22
C ALA A 186 -9.43 14.15 9.10
N LEU A 187 -10.15 14.65 10.12
CA LEU A 187 -9.60 15.58 11.11
C LEU A 187 -8.97 16.83 10.47
N GLY A 188 -9.49 17.26 9.31
CA GLY A 188 -8.97 18.40 8.55
C GLY A 188 -7.63 18.13 7.84
N GLN A 189 -7.24 16.86 7.70
CA GLN A 189 -6.04 16.42 6.98
C GLN A 189 -6.46 15.45 5.86
N ASN A 190 -6.19 15.84 4.61
CA ASN A 190 -6.53 15.04 3.44
C ASN A 190 -5.33 14.15 3.06
N GLY A 191 -5.17 13.04 3.79
CA GLY A 191 -4.06 12.10 3.65
C GLY A 191 -2.69 12.64 4.11
N THR A 192 -1.67 11.80 4.00
CA THR A 192 -0.30 12.12 4.46
C THR A 192 0.61 12.50 3.28
N THR A 193 1.10 13.74 3.30
CA THR A 193 2.01 14.34 2.32
C THR A 193 3.37 14.72 2.89
N GLY A 194 3.53 14.69 4.22
CA GLY A 194 4.78 14.99 4.91
C GLY A 194 5.24 16.43 4.70
N GLY A 195 6.53 16.60 4.40
CA GLY A 195 7.16 17.90 4.12
C GLY A 195 7.07 18.35 2.66
N ALA A 196 6.07 17.85 1.90
CA ALA A 196 5.86 18.26 0.52
C ALA A 196 5.64 19.77 0.41
N GLY A 197 6.19 20.39 -0.63
CA GLY A 197 6.17 21.85 -0.82
C GLY A 197 7.16 22.63 0.07
N GLY A 198 7.78 21.95 1.05
CA GLY A 198 8.80 22.50 1.94
C GLY A 198 10.22 22.44 1.38
N ALA A 199 11.15 23.04 2.12
CA ALA A 199 12.58 22.96 1.80
C ALA A 199 13.13 21.55 2.02
N ILE A 200 14.16 21.22 1.24
CA ILE A 200 14.90 19.97 1.40
C ILE A 200 16.19 20.28 2.17
N VAL A 201 16.36 19.64 3.32
CA VAL A 201 17.54 19.78 4.19
C VAL A 201 18.21 18.42 4.41
N THR A 202 19.49 18.40 4.80
CA THR A 202 20.22 17.16 5.06
C THR A 202 20.76 17.18 6.48
N ALA A 203 20.42 16.16 7.28
CA ALA A 203 20.96 15.93 8.61
C ALA A 203 22.04 14.85 8.57
N THR A 204 23.18 15.14 9.17
CA THR A 204 24.35 14.26 9.28
C THR A 204 24.68 13.92 10.74
N ASN A 205 24.03 14.59 11.69
CA ASN A 205 24.17 14.38 13.13
C ASN A 205 22.84 14.62 13.87
N GLN A 206 22.80 14.27 15.16
CA GLN A 206 21.58 14.34 15.97
C GLN A 206 21.08 15.78 16.13
N GLN A 207 21.98 16.75 16.35
CA GLN A 207 21.60 18.14 16.56
C GLN A 207 20.88 18.72 15.34
N GLU A 208 21.38 18.44 14.14
CA GLU A 208 20.73 18.83 12.88
C GLU A 208 19.38 18.15 12.71
N LEU A 209 19.31 16.82 12.92
CA LEU A 209 18.06 16.08 12.80
C LEU A 209 16.99 16.65 13.74
N GLU A 210 17.36 16.91 14.99
CA GLU A 210 16.46 17.46 16.00
C GLU A 210 16.02 18.89 15.67
N ALA A 211 16.94 19.75 15.22
CA ALA A 211 16.62 21.11 14.83
C ALA A 211 15.63 21.14 13.65
N TYR A 212 15.85 20.31 12.63
CA TYR A 212 14.97 20.24 11.47
C TYR A 212 13.62 19.59 11.82
N ALA A 213 13.62 18.51 12.59
CA ALA A 213 12.39 17.80 12.99
C ALA A 213 11.48 18.69 13.86
N ASN A 214 12.05 19.57 14.69
CA ASN A 214 11.32 20.52 15.54
C ASN A 214 10.99 21.87 14.87
N SER A 215 11.43 22.09 13.62
CA SER A 215 11.10 23.31 12.88
C SER A 215 9.59 23.44 12.64
N ALA A 216 9.09 24.68 12.62
CA ALA A 216 7.71 24.97 12.25
C ALA A 216 7.45 24.77 10.74
N ASP A 217 8.47 24.99 9.91
CA ASP A 217 8.33 24.92 8.46
C ASP A 217 8.13 23.48 7.98
N PRO A 218 7.35 23.25 6.90
CA PRO A 218 7.35 21.97 6.22
C PRO A 218 8.75 21.64 5.69
N LEU A 219 9.27 20.44 5.97
CA LEU A 219 10.61 20.04 5.55
C LEU A 219 10.69 18.60 5.08
N THR A 220 11.43 18.39 3.98
CA THR A 220 11.98 17.08 3.64
C THR A 220 13.40 16.98 4.20
N ILE A 221 13.55 16.23 5.28
CA ILE A 221 14.79 16.00 6.02
C ILE A 221 15.43 14.71 5.51
N ARG A 222 16.55 14.85 4.80
CA ARG A 222 17.37 13.75 4.32
C ARG A 222 18.35 13.34 5.41
N VAL A 223 18.28 12.11 5.88
CA VAL A 223 19.29 11.58 6.81
C VAL A 223 20.42 10.96 5.99
N GLN A 224 21.65 11.44 6.21
CA GLN A 224 22.83 10.94 5.51
C GLN A 224 23.74 10.19 6.47
N GLY A 225 23.99 8.91 6.18
CA GLY A 225 24.83 8.05 7.00
C GLY A 225 24.19 7.68 8.33
N THR A 226 25.02 7.31 9.31
CA THR A 226 24.56 6.85 10.62
C THR A 226 24.62 7.99 11.64
N ILE A 227 23.50 8.24 12.33
CA ILE A 227 23.39 9.17 13.44
C ILE A 227 23.21 8.38 14.73
N SER A 228 24.15 8.52 15.67
CA SER A 228 24.03 7.93 17.01
C SER A 228 23.26 8.85 17.93
N MET A 229 22.29 8.30 18.67
CA MET A 229 21.47 9.04 19.61
C MET A 229 22.10 9.08 21.00
N SER A 230 22.11 10.28 21.59
CA SER A 230 22.56 10.57 22.93
C SER A 230 21.57 11.52 23.62
N PRO A 231 21.07 11.23 24.83
CA PRO A 231 21.35 10.03 25.61
C PRO A 231 20.86 8.74 24.92
N TRP A 232 21.36 7.59 25.36
CA TRP A 232 20.89 6.29 24.86
C TRP A 232 19.38 6.18 25.02
N GLY A 233 18.70 5.70 23.98
CA GLY A 233 17.25 5.62 23.89
C GLY A 233 16.54 6.92 23.51
N TYR A 234 17.27 7.99 23.17
CA TYR A 234 16.64 9.28 22.84
C TYR A 234 15.72 9.16 21.61
N LYS A 235 14.49 9.67 21.75
CA LYS A 235 13.52 9.77 20.66
C LYS A 235 13.43 11.23 20.20
N VAL A 236 13.85 11.51 18.97
CA VAL A 236 13.73 12.85 18.39
C VAL A 236 12.25 13.14 18.12
N LYS A 237 11.74 14.21 18.71
CA LYS A 237 10.37 14.67 18.48
C LYS A 237 10.23 15.27 17.09
N VAL A 238 9.18 14.86 16.38
CA VAL A 238 8.90 15.28 15.00
C VAL A 238 7.62 16.09 14.98
N LYS A 239 7.73 17.36 14.57
CA LYS A 239 6.57 18.23 14.36
C LYS A 239 5.84 17.94 13.06
N SER A 240 4.71 18.60 12.86
CA SER A 240 3.87 18.46 11.68
C SER A 240 4.60 18.78 10.38
N ASN A 241 4.09 18.21 9.28
CA ASN A 241 4.54 18.48 7.92
C ASN A 241 6.02 18.14 7.69
N LYS A 242 6.43 16.95 8.10
CA LYS A 242 7.82 16.48 7.94
C LYS A 242 7.88 15.23 7.09
N THR A 243 8.85 15.17 6.20
CA THR A 243 9.31 13.93 5.59
C THR A 243 10.72 13.66 6.08
N ILE A 244 10.93 12.64 6.88
CA ILE A 244 12.26 12.17 7.26
C ILE A 244 12.57 10.97 6.38
N ILE A 245 13.59 11.10 5.53
CA ILE A 245 13.94 10.07 4.55
C ILE A 245 15.44 9.76 4.58
N GLY A 246 15.78 8.48 4.68
CA GLY A 246 17.18 8.05 4.60
C GLY A 246 17.72 8.13 3.17
N LEU A 247 18.96 8.59 3.02
CA LEU A 247 19.66 8.59 1.74
C LEU A 247 20.38 7.26 1.48
N GLY A 248 20.20 6.73 0.28
CA GLY A 248 20.88 5.52 -0.16
C GLY A 248 20.50 4.31 0.69
N THR A 249 21.51 3.50 1.04
CA THR A 249 21.34 2.19 1.70
C THR A 249 21.89 2.15 3.13
N ASN A 250 22.53 3.23 3.61
CA ASN A 250 23.24 3.25 4.88
C ASN A 250 22.77 4.36 5.84
N ALA A 251 21.65 5.01 5.55
CA ALA A 251 21.04 5.98 6.45
C ALA A 251 20.43 5.27 7.66
N ALA A 252 20.93 5.60 8.85
CA ALA A 252 20.53 4.93 10.08
C ALA A 252 20.46 5.86 11.28
N LEU A 253 19.52 5.58 12.18
CA LEU A 253 19.51 6.07 13.56
C LEU A 253 19.88 4.90 14.46
N VAL A 254 20.92 5.05 15.27
CA VAL A 254 21.34 4.01 16.22
C VAL A 254 21.18 4.50 17.65
N TYR A 255 20.83 3.58 18.55
CA TYR A 255 20.68 3.85 19.99
C TYR A 255 19.50 4.76 20.33
N GLY A 256 18.54 4.96 19.45
CA GLY A 256 17.36 5.81 19.70
C GLY A 256 16.40 5.82 18.51
N GLY A 257 15.41 6.69 18.55
CA GLY A 257 14.27 6.63 17.64
C GLY A 257 13.61 7.97 17.32
N LEU A 258 12.36 7.91 16.87
CA LEU A 258 11.55 9.06 16.50
C LEU A 258 10.22 9.03 17.26
N GLU A 259 9.72 10.21 17.65
CA GLU A 259 8.43 10.35 18.32
C GLU A 259 7.57 11.41 17.61
N VAL A 260 6.38 11.02 17.14
CA VAL A 260 5.33 11.95 16.71
C VAL A 260 4.30 12.00 17.83
N THR A 261 4.07 13.19 18.39
CA THR A 261 3.35 13.33 19.66
C THR A 261 2.57 14.65 19.69
N ASN A 262 1.78 14.90 20.74
CA ASN A 262 1.11 16.18 20.99
C ASN A 262 0.28 16.74 19.81
N ASN A 263 -0.55 15.90 19.20
CA ASN A 263 -1.39 16.25 18.03
C ASN A 263 -0.62 16.70 16.77
N GLU A 264 0.69 16.44 16.71
CA GLU A 264 1.47 16.64 15.49
C GLU A 264 0.99 15.66 14.40
N LYS A 265 0.97 16.13 13.15
CA LYS A 265 0.32 15.40 12.05
C LYS A 265 1.03 15.54 10.73
N ASN A 266 0.64 14.73 9.75
CA ASN A 266 1.17 14.79 8.40
C ASN A 266 2.70 14.54 8.38
N VAL A 267 3.10 13.35 8.85
CA VAL A 267 4.52 12.97 8.97
C VAL A 267 4.80 11.71 8.13
N ILE A 268 5.88 11.75 7.36
CA ILE A 268 6.39 10.62 6.59
C ILE A 268 7.76 10.23 7.13
N ILE A 269 7.96 8.94 7.45
CA ILE A 269 9.24 8.37 7.88
C ILE A 269 9.59 7.24 6.90
N ARG A 270 10.67 7.39 6.12
CA ARG A 270 10.98 6.45 5.03
C ARG A 270 12.45 6.12 4.85
N ASN A 271 12.72 4.93 4.31
CA ASN A 271 14.07 4.51 3.89
C ASN A 271 15.14 4.62 4.99
N LEU A 272 14.75 4.41 6.24
CA LEU A 272 15.63 4.53 7.41
C LEU A 272 15.81 3.20 8.11
N THR A 273 17.04 2.91 8.53
CA THR A 273 17.29 1.87 9.52
C THR A 273 17.25 2.50 10.91
N ILE A 274 16.43 1.98 11.83
CA ILE A 274 16.40 2.43 13.24
C ILE A 274 16.66 1.21 14.11
N LYS A 275 17.71 1.25 14.93
CA LYS A 275 18.19 0.03 15.60
C LYS A 275 19.01 0.24 16.87
N ASP A 276 19.20 -0.88 17.55
CA ASP A 276 20.24 -1.14 18.56
C ASP A 276 20.07 -0.37 19.89
N SER A 277 18.86 0.07 20.27
CA SER A 277 18.63 0.59 21.64
C SER A 277 18.52 -0.52 22.70
N PHE A 278 18.45 -1.79 22.30
CA PHE A 278 18.28 -2.95 23.17
C PHE A 278 19.31 -3.05 24.32
N GLN A 279 18.80 -3.29 25.52
CA GLN A 279 19.53 -3.55 26.75
C GLN A 279 18.96 -4.74 27.54
N SER A 280 17.65 -5.01 27.49
CA SER A 280 17.04 -6.18 28.13
C SER A 280 15.94 -6.83 27.30
N TRP A 281 15.75 -8.14 27.50
CA TRP A 281 14.75 -8.92 26.78
C TRP A 281 13.32 -8.47 27.07
N ASP A 282 13.00 -8.15 28.34
CA ASP A 282 11.68 -7.66 28.72
C ASP A 282 11.41 -6.22 28.24
N GLY A 283 12.46 -5.50 27.82
CA GLY A 283 12.40 -4.17 27.26
C GLY A 283 11.81 -3.16 28.24
N LYS A 284 12.13 -3.27 29.53
CA LYS A 284 11.55 -2.45 30.60
C LYS A 284 12.52 -1.46 31.21
N LEU A 285 13.76 -1.37 30.70
CA LEU A 285 14.72 -0.38 31.18
C LEU A 285 14.42 1.03 30.65
N GLY A 286 13.73 1.14 29.52
CA GLY A 286 13.25 2.41 29.00
C GLY A 286 12.21 2.25 27.89
N ASP A 287 11.33 3.24 27.77
CA ASP A 287 10.37 3.40 26.65
C ASP A 287 11.12 3.90 25.40
N TRP A 288 12.04 3.07 24.90
CA TRP A 288 12.94 3.40 23.78
C TRP A 288 12.55 2.67 22.51
N ASP A 289 11.38 3.05 22.00
CA ASP A 289 10.89 2.56 20.71
C ASP A 289 11.72 3.11 19.54
N ALA A 290 11.71 2.38 18.42
CA ALA A 290 12.21 2.95 17.16
C ALA A 290 11.30 4.07 16.64
N ILE A 291 9.98 3.87 16.64
CA ILE A 291 9.01 4.91 16.25
C ILE A 291 7.80 4.86 17.19
N THR A 292 7.50 5.98 17.84
CA THR A 292 6.25 6.13 18.62
C THR A 292 5.34 7.17 17.96
N VAL A 293 4.06 6.83 17.79
CA VAL A 293 2.99 7.77 17.41
C VAL A 293 1.99 7.84 18.57
N GLN A 294 1.92 8.98 19.24
CA GLN A 294 1.11 9.08 20.45
C GLN A 294 0.48 10.45 20.72
N ASN A 295 -0.30 10.54 21.79
CA ASN A 295 -0.86 11.79 22.32
C ASN A 295 -1.61 12.61 21.25
N GLY A 296 -2.53 11.95 20.53
CA GLY A 296 -3.36 12.58 19.49
C GLY A 296 -2.66 12.79 18.14
N ALA A 297 -1.39 12.40 17.98
CA ALA A 297 -0.70 12.50 16.69
C ALA A 297 -1.40 11.67 15.61
N HIS A 298 -1.47 12.18 14.38
CA HIS A 298 -2.24 11.51 13.33
C HIS A 298 -1.76 11.74 11.89
N HIS A 299 -2.19 10.90 10.95
CA HIS A 299 -1.71 10.91 9.55
C HIS A 299 -0.18 10.74 9.49
N VAL A 300 0.27 9.56 9.89
CA VAL A 300 1.68 9.18 9.90
C VAL A 300 1.90 8.00 8.98
N TRP A 301 2.82 8.15 8.02
CA TRP A 301 3.19 7.09 7.08
C TRP A 301 4.63 6.64 7.29
N ILE A 302 4.78 5.38 7.68
CA ILE A 302 6.06 4.71 7.89
C ILE A 302 6.23 3.73 6.72
N ASP A 303 7.21 3.96 5.84
CA ASP A 303 7.40 3.13 4.66
C ASP A 303 8.86 2.82 4.33
N ARG A 304 9.14 1.56 3.98
CA ARG A 304 10.51 1.13 3.59
C ARG A 304 11.55 1.42 4.66
N CYS A 305 11.19 1.24 5.93
CA CYS A 305 12.15 1.28 7.02
C CYS A 305 12.69 -0.12 7.32
N THR A 306 13.77 -0.16 8.09
CA THR A 306 14.25 -1.38 8.74
C THR A 306 14.32 -1.10 10.24
N LEU A 307 13.46 -1.73 11.02
CA LEU A 307 13.34 -1.54 12.46
C LEU A 307 13.80 -2.84 13.13
N THR A 308 14.76 -2.77 14.03
CA THR A 308 15.32 -3.99 14.64
C THR A 308 16.00 -3.74 15.97
N HIS A 309 15.96 -4.73 16.85
CA HIS A 309 16.82 -4.77 18.05
C HIS A 309 16.71 -3.50 18.92
N MET A 310 15.48 -3.08 19.19
CA MET A 310 15.17 -1.99 20.12
C MET A 310 14.89 -2.53 21.52
N GLU A 311 14.88 -1.64 22.51
CA GLU A 311 14.56 -1.94 23.91
C GLU A 311 13.06 -2.28 24.09
N ASP A 312 12.14 -1.34 23.86
CA ASP A 312 10.70 -1.59 24.04
C ASP A 312 10.02 -2.02 22.74
N GLY A 313 9.46 -1.11 21.93
CA GLY A 313 8.78 -1.41 20.67
C GLY A 313 9.58 -1.10 19.40
N LEU A 314 9.25 -1.76 18.28
CA LEU A 314 9.70 -1.27 16.96
C LEU A 314 8.80 -0.15 16.45
N MET A 315 7.48 -0.29 16.62
CA MET A 315 6.52 0.76 16.31
C MET A 315 5.35 0.70 17.28
N ASP A 316 5.12 1.79 18.01
CA ASP A 316 3.97 1.89 18.91
C ASP A 316 3.02 3.01 18.49
N VAL A 317 1.73 2.70 18.43
CA VAL A 317 0.63 3.64 18.18
C VAL A 317 -0.29 3.66 19.38
N VAL A 318 -0.08 4.62 20.26
CA VAL A 318 -0.65 4.62 21.63
C VAL A 318 -1.25 5.97 22.02
N LYS A 319 -2.00 6.02 23.13
CA LYS A 319 -2.47 7.29 23.74
C LYS A 319 -3.16 8.24 22.73
N GLY A 320 -4.05 7.69 21.90
CA GLY A 320 -4.80 8.44 20.89
C GLY A 320 -4.03 8.75 19.60
N GLY A 321 -2.88 8.11 19.35
CA GLY A 321 -2.31 8.07 18.00
C GLY A 321 -3.30 7.46 17.00
N ASP A 322 -3.41 8.02 15.78
CA ASP A 322 -4.48 7.65 14.85
C ASP A 322 -4.08 7.83 13.37
N TYR A 323 -4.80 7.20 12.44
CA TYR A 323 -4.54 7.28 11.00
C TYR A 323 -3.07 6.99 10.61
N VAL A 324 -2.60 5.79 10.94
CA VAL A 324 -1.22 5.36 10.70
C VAL A 324 -1.17 4.28 9.62
N THR A 325 -0.20 4.36 8.72
CA THR A 325 0.12 3.25 7.78
C THR A 325 1.58 2.84 7.99
N LEU A 326 1.80 1.55 8.24
CA LEU A 326 3.09 0.88 8.21
C LEU A 326 3.17 0.01 6.96
N SER A 327 4.11 0.31 6.07
CA SER A 327 4.19 -0.39 4.78
C SER A 327 5.60 -0.70 4.30
N ASN A 328 5.77 -1.79 3.55
CA ASN A 328 7.07 -2.18 2.95
C ASN A 328 8.25 -2.13 3.94
N THR A 329 8.05 -2.38 5.23
CA THR A 329 9.07 -2.23 6.28
C THR A 329 9.55 -3.60 6.74
N VAL A 330 10.83 -3.69 7.08
CA VAL A 330 11.39 -4.89 7.74
C VAL A 330 11.33 -4.67 9.25
N LEU A 331 10.73 -5.62 9.96
CA LEU A 331 10.66 -5.72 11.42
C LEU A 331 11.33 -7.02 11.82
N SER A 332 12.42 -6.96 12.59
CA SER A 332 13.21 -8.18 12.82
C SER A 332 13.98 -8.19 14.13
N ASN A 333 14.31 -9.41 14.59
CA ASN A 333 15.16 -9.66 15.77
C ASN A 333 14.74 -8.82 16.99
N HIS A 334 13.51 -9.05 17.46
CA HIS A 334 12.95 -8.21 18.51
C HIS A 334 11.81 -8.91 19.28
N ASN A 335 11.64 -8.56 20.56
CA ASN A 335 10.65 -9.20 21.42
C ASN A 335 9.24 -8.60 21.19
N LYS A 336 9.04 -7.31 21.49
CA LYS A 336 7.71 -6.66 21.55
C LYS A 336 7.49 -5.77 20.32
N THR A 337 7.13 -6.36 19.19
CA THR A 337 7.23 -5.70 17.87
C THR A 337 6.38 -4.44 17.71
N ILE A 338 5.06 -4.55 17.86
CA ILE A 338 4.12 -3.45 17.61
C ILE A 338 3.01 -3.42 18.67
N GLY A 339 2.97 -2.37 19.48
CA GLY A 339 1.84 -2.05 20.36
C GLY A 339 0.86 -1.07 19.71
N ILE A 340 -0.40 -1.47 19.57
CA ILE A 340 -1.48 -0.58 19.09
C ILE A 340 -2.57 -0.54 20.12
N GLY A 341 -2.91 0.65 20.60
CA GLY A 341 -4.12 0.79 21.38
C GLY A 341 -4.23 2.03 22.21
N THR A 342 -5.27 2.08 23.02
CA THR A 342 -5.53 3.27 23.83
C THR A 342 -6.26 2.93 25.12
N ASP A 343 -5.86 3.62 26.19
CA ASP A 343 -6.53 3.61 27.47
C ASP A 343 -6.98 5.04 27.78
N GLY A 344 -8.30 5.25 27.91
CA GLY A 344 -8.86 6.56 28.31
C GLY A 344 -9.05 7.60 27.20
N TYR A 345 -8.76 7.31 25.93
CA TYR A 345 -9.14 8.19 24.81
C TYR A 345 -10.44 7.75 24.16
N ALA A 346 -11.29 8.70 23.75
CA ALA A 346 -12.57 8.40 23.12
C ALA A 346 -12.41 7.66 21.79
N ASN A 347 -11.48 8.10 20.94
CA ASN A 347 -11.26 7.52 19.61
C ASN A 347 -10.36 6.27 19.66
N ARG A 348 -10.70 5.29 18.83
CA ARG A 348 -9.93 4.07 18.57
C ARG A 348 -8.81 4.38 17.56
N PRO A 349 -7.54 4.03 17.82
CA PRO A 349 -6.49 4.15 16.82
C PRO A 349 -6.85 3.39 15.54
N ARG A 350 -6.65 4.01 14.38
CA ARG A 350 -6.77 3.37 13.07
C ARG A 350 -5.42 3.14 12.43
N VAL A 351 -5.08 1.88 12.16
CA VAL A 351 -3.76 1.50 11.66
C VAL A 351 -3.86 0.52 10.49
N THR A 352 -3.11 0.76 9.42
CA THR A 352 -2.95 -0.17 8.31
C THR A 352 -1.53 -0.72 8.29
N ILE A 353 -1.39 -2.05 8.19
CA ILE A 353 -0.10 -2.74 8.17
C ILE A 353 -0.05 -3.60 6.90
N HIS A 354 0.79 -3.25 5.92
CA HIS A 354 0.84 -4.01 4.67
C HIS A 354 2.22 -4.15 4.01
N HIS A 355 2.43 -5.29 3.35
CA HIS A 355 3.67 -5.56 2.60
C HIS A 355 4.95 -5.50 3.45
N ASN A 356 4.82 -5.69 4.77
CA ASN A 356 5.96 -5.71 5.68
C ASN A 356 6.56 -7.11 5.80
N PHE A 357 7.84 -7.18 6.13
CA PHE A 357 8.53 -8.41 6.46
C PHE A 357 8.77 -8.49 7.97
N PHE A 358 8.07 -9.38 8.66
CA PHE A 358 8.32 -9.74 10.04
C PHE A 358 9.23 -10.98 10.06
N ASN A 359 10.41 -10.87 10.68
CA ASN A 359 11.38 -11.96 10.66
C ASN A 359 12.08 -12.15 12.01
N GLY A 360 11.84 -13.28 12.67
CA GLY A 360 12.46 -13.58 13.95
C GLY A 360 12.01 -12.59 15.04
N THR A 361 10.72 -12.28 15.07
CA THR A 361 10.10 -11.49 16.14
C THR A 361 9.36 -12.40 17.11
N ASN A 362 9.33 -12.06 18.39
CA ASN A 362 8.74 -12.94 19.39
C ASN A 362 7.23 -12.74 19.53
N GLN A 363 6.79 -11.51 19.77
CA GLN A 363 5.38 -11.21 20.08
C GLN A 363 4.94 -9.84 19.54
N ARG A 364 3.64 -9.58 19.62
CA ARG A 364 2.99 -8.31 19.26
C ARG A 364 3.15 -7.98 17.77
N ASN A 365 2.65 -8.83 16.88
CA ASN A 365 2.84 -8.70 15.43
C ASN A 365 1.56 -8.37 14.63
N PRO A 366 0.67 -7.41 15.00
CA PRO A 366 0.70 -6.51 16.15
C PRO A 366 -0.06 -7.03 17.39
N ARG A 367 0.13 -6.37 18.53
CA ARG A 367 -0.81 -6.44 19.67
C ARG A 367 -1.80 -5.29 19.63
N VAL A 368 -3.09 -5.61 19.49
CA VAL A 368 -4.15 -4.62 19.29
C VAL A 368 -5.09 -4.56 20.49
N ASN A 369 -5.27 -3.35 21.03
CA ASN A 369 -6.12 -3.03 22.17
C ASN A 369 -7.04 -1.85 21.83
N ARG A 370 -8.36 -2.06 21.72
CA ARG A 370 -9.33 -1.01 21.42
C ARG A 370 -8.96 -0.13 20.20
N ALA A 371 -8.73 -0.76 19.05
CA ALA A 371 -8.26 -0.12 17.83
C ALA A 371 -8.82 -0.80 16.56
N ASP A 372 -8.83 -0.08 15.44
CA ASP A 372 -9.27 -0.55 14.12
C ASP A 372 -8.04 -0.82 13.25
N VAL A 373 -7.72 -2.09 13.03
CA VAL A 373 -6.47 -2.47 12.36
C VAL A 373 -6.74 -3.31 11.12
N HIS A 374 -6.18 -2.89 10.00
CA HIS A 374 -6.22 -3.64 8.75
C HIS A 374 -4.81 -4.18 8.43
N VAL A 375 -4.67 -5.50 8.40
CA VAL A 375 -3.39 -6.21 8.21
C VAL A 375 -3.45 -7.05 6.93
N PHE A 376 -2.74 -6.64 5.88
CA PHE A 376 -2.79 -7.37 4.61
C PHE A 376 -1.45 -7.51 3.86
N ASN A 377 -1.29 -8.63 3.15
CA ASN A 377 -0.10 -8.94 2.33
C ASN A 377 1.25 -8.77 3.06
N ASN A 378 1.33 -9.03 4.36
CA ASN A 378 2.59 -9.09 5.08
C ASN A 378 3.17 -10.51 5.04
N TYR A 379 4.50 -10.61 5.10
CA TYR A 379 5.21 -11.87 5.26
C TYR A 379 5.70 -11.99 6.70
N TYR A 380 5.23 -13.01 7.42
CA TYR A 380 5.66 -13.36 8.76
C TYR A 380 6.49 -14.63 8.71
N LEU A 381 7.71 -14.59 9.23
CA LEU A 381 8.65 -15.69 9.26
C LEU A 381 9.26 -15.80 10.67
N ASN A 382 9.28 -17.02 11.23
CA ASN A 382 9.89 -17.29 12.53
C ASN A 382 9.28 -16.44 13.66
N ILE A 383 7.94 -16.41 13.77
CA ILE A 383 7.27 -15.76 14.89
C ILE A 383 7.29 -16.70 16.10
N GLY A 384 7.87 -16.22 17.21
CA GLY A 384 8.19 -17.03 18.38
C GLY A 384 7.00 -17.38 19.28
N ASP A 385 6.45 -16.40 19.98
CA ASP A 385 5.38 -16.57 20.98
C ASP A 385 4.00 -16.38 20.33
N TYR A 386 3.72 -15.20 19.77
CA TYR A 386 2.47 -14.98 19.04
C TYR A 386 2.53 -13.93 17.94
N GLY A 387 1.65 -14.12 16.95
CA GLY A 387 1.42 -13.22 15.83
C GLY A 387 0.54 -12.03 16.21
N ILE A 388 -0.67 -12.00 15.67
CA ILE A 388 -1.61 -10.88 15.75
C ILE A 388 -2.59 -11.12 16.90
N THR A 389 -2.80 -10.14 17.77
CA THR A 389 -3.77 -10.28 18.88
C THR A 389 -4.82 -9.19 18.88
N SER A 390 -6.03 -9.53 19.34
CA SER A 390 -7.16 -8.60 19.51
C SER A 390 -7.65 -8.58 20.96
N HIS A 391 -7.76 -7.38 21.54
CA HIS A 391 -8.14 -7.10 22.93
C HIS A 391 -9.10 -5.92 23.04
N ASN A 392 -9.94 -5.92 24.09
CA ASN A 392 -10.79 -4.80 24.54
C ASN A 392 -11.47 -4.04 23.40
N ASP A 393 -12.44 -4.64 22.70
CA ASP A 393 -13.19 -3.96 21.63
C ASP A 393 -12.27 -3.47 20.48
N ALA A 394 -11.22 -4.23 20.16
CA ALA A 394 -10.47 -4.05 18.92
C ALA A 394 -11.19 -4.71 17.74
N ASP A 395 -11.00 -4.18 16.54
CA ASP A 395 -11.45 -4.75 15.27
C ASP A 395 -10.23 -4.96 14.38
N VAL A 396 -9.87 -6.21 14.12
CA VAL A 396 -8.68 -6.55 13.33
C VAL A 396 -9.08 -7.36 12.10
N LEU A 397 -8.91 -6.81 10.90
CA LEU A 397 -9.02 -7.57 9.67
C LEU A 397 -7.64 -8.08 9.25
N VAL A 398 -7.51 -9.39 9.07
CA VAL A 398 -6.27 -10.06 8.64
C VAL A 398 -6.52 -10.77 7.32
N GLU A 399 -5.94 -10.29 6.22
CA GLU A 399 -6.20 -10.84 4.89
C GLU A 399 -5.01 -10.92 3.92
N GLY A 400 -4.95 -12.00 3.13
CA GLY A 400 -3.92 -12.19 2.12
C GLY A 400 -2.46 -12.19 2.62
N ASN A 401 -2.22 -12.44 3.91
CA ASN A 401 -0.88 -12.53 4.50
C ASN A 401 -0.28 -13.94 4.32
N TYR A 402 1.05 -14.03 4.41
CA TYR A 402 1.77 -15.30 4.41
C TYR A 402 2.50 -15.47 5.75
N PHE A 403 2.20 -16.54 6.47
CA PHE A 403 2.85 -16.91 7.73
C PHE A 403 3.66 -18.18 7.50
N LYS A 404 4.90 -18.18 7.98
CA LYS A 404 5.82 -19.30 7.85
C LYS A 404 6.57 -19.57 9.14
N ASP A 405 6.67 -20.84 9.55
CA ASP A 405 7.45 -21.25 10.73
C ASP A 405 7.10 -20.40 11.96
N SER A 406 5.79 -20.23 12.22
CA SER A 406 5.27 -19.22 13.16
C SER A 406 4.27 -19.82 14.15
N GLU A 407 4.34 -19.36 15.40
CA GLU A 407 3.40 -19.75 16.46
C GLU A 407 2.26 -18.73 16.61
N ASP A 408 1.09 -19.23 17.02
CA ASP A 408 -0.07 -18.43 17.45
C ASP A 408 -0.39 -17.26 16.51
N VAL A 409 -0.60 -17.57 15.22
CA VAL A 409 -0.76 -16.59 14.13
C VAL A 409 -1.82 -15.53 14.45
N THR A 410 -2.95 -15.94 15.03
CA THR A 410 -3.96 -15.04 15.58
C THR A 410 -4.47 -15.52 16.92
N GLN A 411 -4.66 -14.57 17.84
CA GLN A 411 -5.15 -14.82 19.20
C GLN A 411 -6.14 -13.77 19.69
N ILE A 412 -7.11 -14.19 20.48
CA ILE A 412 -8.05 -13.32 21.19
C ILE A 412 -7.79 -13.39 22.69
N ASP A 413 -7.71 -12.23 23.35
CA ASP A 413 -7.71 -12.21 24.81
C ASP A 413 -9.12 -12.53 25.34
N LEU A 414 -9.27 -13.70 25.94
CA LEU A 414 -10.54 -14.17 26.49
C LEU A 414 -10.98 -13.40 27.74
N ALA A 415 -10.06 -12.72 28.44
CA ALA A 415 -10.40 -11.85 29.56
C ALA A 415 -10.96 -10.51 29.06
N THR A 416 -10.51 -10.05 27.88
CA THR A 416 -10.91 -8.78 27.30
C THR A 416 -11.18 -8.90 25.79
N LEU A 417 -12.41 -9.28 25.44
CA LEU A 417 -12.74 -9.62 24.05
C LEU A 417 -12.58 -8.43 23.09
N GLY A 418 -11.90 -8.67 21.99
CA GLY A 418 -11.99 -7.92 20.73
C GLY A 418 -12.39 -8.84 19.58
N ASP A 419 -12.70 -8.25 18.43
CA ASP A 419 -13.00 -8.93 17.18
C ASP A 419 -11.73 -9.04 16.32
N ILE A 420 -11.61 -10.17 15.62
CA ILE A 420 -10.53 -10.43 14.67
C ILE A 420 -11.07 -11.33 13.57
N VAL A 421 -11.00 -10.89 12.32
CA VAL A 421 -11.42 -11.68 11.17
C VAL A 421 -10.18 -12.11 10.40
N PHE A 422 -9.88 -13.41 10.47
CA PHE A 422 -8.82 -14.03 9.69
C PHE A 422 -9.44 -14.65 8.42
N THR A 423 -9.23 -14.01 7.27
CA THR A 423 -9.84 -14.44 6.01
C THR A 423 -9.18 -15.70 5.45
N SER A 424 -9.91 -16.41 4.58
CA SER A 424 -9.47 -17.69 4.02
C SER A 424 -8.34 -17.60 2.99
N ASP A 425 -8.00 -16.40 2.51
CA ASP A 425 -6.93 -16.17 1.53
C ASP A 425 -5.56 -15.92 2.17
N ASN A 426 -5.44 -15.93 3.50
CA ASN A 426 -4.16 -16.02 4.19
C ASN A 426 -3.54 -17.42 4.01
N ILE A 427 -2.21 -17.50 3.96
CA ILE A 427 -1.47 -18.77 3.90
C ILE A 427 -0.71 -19.00 5.20
N LYS A 428 -0.77 -20.23 5.70
CA LYS A 428 -0.01 -20.71 6.85
C LYS A 428 0.85 -21.88 6.42
N ASP A 429 2.15 -21.68 6.37
CA ASP A 429 3.17 -22.67 6.03
C ASP A 429 3.91 -23.07 7.32
N ASN A 430 3.81 -24.34 7.74
CA ASN A 430 4.43 -24.83 8.97
C ASN A 430 4.17 -23.95 10.22
N CYS A 431 2.92 -23.54 10.44
CA CYS A 431 2.52 -22.76 11.62
C CYS A 431 1.85 -23.64 12.68
N THR A 432 2.03 -23.30 13.96
CA THR A 432 1.49 -24.04 15.11
C THR A 432 0.64 -23.15 16.03
N GLY A 433 -0.10 -23.77 16.94
CA GLY A 433 -0.83 -23.04 17.98
C GLY A 433 -2.16 -22.39 17.55
N ALA A 434 -2.51 -21.30 18.19
CA ALA A 434 -3.76 -20.54 18.03
C ALA A 434 -3.89 -19.87 16.66
N ASN A 435 -5.12 -19.81 16.18
CA ASN A 435 -5.49 -19.30 14.85
C ASN A 435 -6.91 -18.74 14.91
N ASP A 436 -7.13 -17.87 15.88
CA ASP A 436 -8.46 -17.40 16.24
C ASP A 436 -9.07 -16.51 15.15
N THR A 437 -10.38 -16.63 15.00
CA THR A 437 -11.23 -15.70 14.26
C THR A 437 -12.55 -15.55 15.01
N ARG A 438 -13.02 -14.32 15.20
CA ARG A 438 -14.23 -13.99 15.96
C ARG A 438 -14.84 -12.67 15.50
N GLY A 439 -16.17 -12.66 15.49
CA GLY A 439 -16.94 -11.43 15.35
C GLY A 439 -16.97 -10.91 13.92
N SER A 440 -17.12 -9.60 13.80
CA SER A 440 -17.18 -8.89 12.51
C SER A 440 -16.47 -7.57 12.64
N VAL A 441 -15.64 -7.25 11.67
CA VAL A 441 -14.84 -6.02 11.66
C VAL A 441 -15.31 -5.08 10.55
N PHE A 442 -14.85 -3.83 10.61
CA PHE A 442 -15.08 -2.86 9.54
C PHE A 442 -14.58 -3.38 8.18
N ASN A 443 -15.17 -2.89 7.08
CA ASN A 443 -14.70 -3.16 5.73
C ASN A 443 -13.76 -2.03 5.27
N PRO A 444 -12.45 -2.27 5.08
CA PRO A 444 -11.51 -1.22 4.66
C PRO A 444 -11.89 -0.52 3.35
N ALA A 445 -12.56 -1.23 2.43
CA ALA A 445 -12.97 -0.69 1.14
C ALA A 445 -14.02 0.43 1.24
N ASP A 446 -14.70 0.55 2.39
CA ASP A 446 -15.63 1.66 2.66
C ASP A 446 -14.87 2.97 2.97
N TYR A 447 -13.57 2.88 3.28
CA TYR A 447 -12.74 4.01 3.71
C TYR A 447 -11.64 4.36 2.71
N TYR A 448 -10.96 3.36 2.14
CA TYR A 448 -9.89 3.58 1.18
C TYR A 448 -9.79 2.45 0.16
N SER A 449 -9.27 2.78 -1.02
CA SER A 449 -8.98 1.80 -2.06
C SER A 449 -7.64 1.13 -1.83
N TYR A 450 -7.61 -0.18 -2.03
CA TYR A 450 -6.40 -1.00 -1.99
C TYR A 450 -6.58 -2.21 -2.90
N ILE A 451 -5.47 -2.78 -3.35
CA ILE A 451 -5.45 -4.02 -4.11
C ILE A 451 -4.60 -5.00 -3.32
N LYS A 452 -5.12 -6.23 -3.18
CA LYS A 452 -4.39 -7.31 -2.54
C LYS A 452 -3.60 -8.10 -3.56
N ASP A 453 -2.35 -8.38 -3.24
CA ASP A 453 -1.58 -9.44 -3.87
C ASP A 453 -2.15 -10.80 -3.47
N SER A 454 -1.88 -11.83 -4.28
CA SER A 454 -2.09 -13.21 -3.82
C SER A 454 -1.15 -13.48 -2.65
N ALA A 455 -1.65 -14.05 -1.55
CA ALA A 455 -0.80 -14.44 -0.42
C ALA A 455 0.40 -15.30 -0.85
N SER A 456 0.23 -16.15 -1.88
CA SER A 456 1.31 -17.01 -2.40
C SER A 456 2.51 -16.26 -3.00
N THR A 457 2.30 -15.04 -3.52
CA THR A 457 3.37 -14.20 -4.09
C THR A 457 3.98 -13.27 -3.05
N VAL A 458 3.33 -13.10 -1.89
CA VAL A 458 3.75 -12.18 -0.83
C VAL A 458 5.21 -12.40 -0.38
N PRO A 459 5.70 -13.61 -0.08
CA PRO A 459 7.09 -13.79 0.34
C PRO A 459 8.10 -13.26 -0.68
N ALA A 460 7.89 -13.57 -1.97
CA ALA A 460 8.79 -13.13 -3.04
C ALA A 460 8.72 -11.61 -3.24
N ASN A 461 7.52 -11.03 -3.23
CA ASN A 461 7.32 -9.59 -3.43
C ASN A 461 7.89 -8.78 -2.26
N VAL A 462 7.53 -9.15 -1.03
CA VAL A 462 7.96 -8.45 0.19
C VAL A 462 9.47 -8.50 0.37
N LEU A 463 10.13 -9.64 0.15
CA LEU A 463 11.60 -9.74 0.25
C LEU A 463 12.33 -8.84 -0.75
N LYS A 464 11.69 -8.50 -1.87
CA LYS A 464 12.26 -7.58 -2.87
C LYS A 464 12.08 -6.12 -2.48
N THR A 465 10.90 -5.75 -1.98
CA THR A 465 10.47 -4.35 -1.84
C THR A 465 10.63 -3.80 -0.43
N ALA A 466 10.59 -4.64 0.60
CA ALA A 466 10.60 -4.20 1.98
C ALA A 466 12.00 -3.79 2.46
N GLY A 467 12.04 -2.82 3.37
CA GLY A 467 13.27 -2.40 4.05
C GLY A 467 13.88 -1.11 3.51
N ALA A 468 14.80 -0.57 4.30
CA ALA A 468 15.64 0.55 3.89
C ALA A 468 16.62 0.14 2.78
N GLY A 469 17.08 1.12 2.00
CA GLY A 469 17.99 0.92 0.88
C GLY A 469 17.34 0.40 -0.40
N LYS A 470 16.00 0.30 -0.44
CA LYS A 470 15.25 -0.17 -1.62
C LYS A 470 14.66 0.95 -2.46
N ILE A 471 14.70 2.20 -1.97
CA ILE A 471 14.34 3.37 -2.78
C ILE A 471 15.53 3.73 -3.67
N ARG A 472 15.45 3.38 -4.97
CA ARG A 472 16.46 3.81 -5.96
C ARG A 472 16.42 5.33 -6.16
N LYS A 473 17.60 5.91 -6.44
CA LYS A 473 17.82 7.35 -6.63
C LYS A 473 16.98 7.94 -7.76
#